data_AF-A0A7C1EFW1-F1
#
_entry.id   AF-A0A7C1EFW1-F1
#
_cell.length_a   1.000
_cell.length_b   1.000
_cell.length_c   1.000
_cell.angle_alpha   90.00
_cell.angle_beta   90.00
_cell.angle_gamma   90.00
#
_symmetry.space_group_name_H-M   'P 1'
#
loop_
_entity.id
_entity.type
_entity.pdbx_description
1 polymer ?
#
loop_
_entity_poly.entity_id
_entity_poly.type
_entity_poly.pdbx_seq_one_letter_code
_entity_poly.pdbx_strand_id
1 'polypeptide(L)'
;MTEAIGKRCWVVPDGFIPKLTEADHSNPNGYVSHECVCLVNTGSTATGVVLTVFFEDKEPVTIPDIVLAARRCRHLRMDELKQGGTAVIERGVPYALMVTSEEPIVVQMSRLDTTQPNMAFLSAMGYPGQ
;
A
#
# COMPACT_ATOMS: atom_id res chain seq x y z
N MET A 1 14.32 24.94 9.82
CA MET A 1 13.31 23.86 9.73
C MET A 1 14.04 22.64 9.21
N THR A 2 13.91 21.48 9.84
CA THR A 2 14.49 20.24 9.31
C THR A 2 13.74 19.85 8.05
N GLU A 3 14.47 19.54 6.98
CA GLU A 3 13.88 19.02 5.75
C GLU A 3 13.15 17.70 6.04
N ALA A 4 12.04 17.46 5.33
CA ALA A 4 11.32 16.20 5.42
C ALA A 4 12.21 15.06 4.91
N ILE A 5 12.20 13.91 5.61
CA ILE A 5 12.97 12.74 5.25
C ILE A 5 12.22 11.96 4.18
N GLY A 6 12.90 11.57 3.11
CA GLY A 6 12.39 10.62 2.13
C GLY A 6 12.53 11.10 0.69
N LYS A 7 11.62 10.65 -0.16
CA LYS A 7 11.57 10.95 -1.60
C LYS A 7 10.14 11.21 -2.04
N ARG A 8 10.00 11.83 -3.22
CA ARG A 8 8.72 12.17 -3.84
C ARG A 8 8.20 11.09 -4.79
N CYS A 9 9.00 10.06 -5.06
CA CYS A 9 8.64 8.94 -5.92
C CYS A 9 9.19 7.65 -5.29
N TRP A 10 8.34 6.62 -5.22
CA TRP A 10 8.66 5.31 -4.69
C TRP A 10 8.01 4.22 -5.55
N VAL A 11 8.70 3.09 -5.71
CA VAL A 11 8.18 1.92 -6.45
C VAL A 11 8.19 0.70 -5.53
N VAL A 12 7.09 -0.05 -5.53
CA VAL A 12 6.98 -1.35 -4.86
C VAL A 12 6.66 -2.38 -5.92
N PRO A 13 7.59 -3.28 -6.28
CA PRO A 13 7.39 -4.21 -7.38
C PRO A 13 6.54 -5.45 -7.02
N ASP A 14 6.41 -5.79 -5.72
CA ASP A 14 5.70 -6.98 -5.26
C ASP A 14 4.42 -6.60 -4.50
N GLY A 15 3.29 -6.80 -5.17
CA GLY A 15 1.95 -6.75 -4.61
C GLY A 15 1.16 -8.00 -5.00
N PHE A 16 0.54 -8.65 -4.02
CA PHE A 16 -0.28 -9.84 -4.22
C PHE A 16 -1.07 -10.10 -2.93
N ILE A 17 -2.39 -9.95 -3.01
CA ILE A 17 -3.27 -10.27 -1.89
C ILE A 17 -3.81 -11.68 -2.12
N PRO A 18 -3.50 -12.68 -1.26
CA PRO A 18 -4.02 -14.03 -1.44
C PRO A 18 -5.56 -14.07 -1.53
N LYS A 19 -6.05 -15.06 -2.29
CA LYS A 19 -7.47 -15.43 -2.25
C LYS A 19 -7.84 -15.82 -0.82
N LEU A 20 -9.06 -15.46 -0.42
CA LEU A 20 -9.58 -15.88 0.88
C LEU A 20 -9.75 -17.40 0.89
N THR A 21 -9.46 -17.98 2.05
CA THR A 21 -9.61 -19.41 2.34
C THR A 21 -10.59 -19.61 3.50
N GLU A 22 -11.03 -20.84 3.73
CA GLU A 22 -11.83 -21.19 4.92
C GLU A 22 -11.10 -20.83 6.23
N ALA A 23 -9.77 -20.88 6.24
CA ALA A 23 -8.97 -20.47 7.40
C ALA A 23 -9.11 -18.97 7.69
N ASP A 24 -9.18 -18.11 6.65
CA ASP A 24 -9.43 -16.68 6.82
C ASP A 24 -10.85 -16.41 7.37
N HIS A 25 -11.85 -17.14 6.87
CA HIS A 25 -13.24 -16.97 7.29
C HIS A 25 -13.52 -17.49 8.71
N SER A 26 -12.80 -18.51 9.15
CA SER A 26 -12.93 -19.12 10.46
C SER A 26 -11.96 -18.55 11.51
N ASN A 27 -11.16 -17.54 11.15
CA ASN A 27 -10.19 -16.94 12.05
C ASN A 27 -10.91 -16.25 13.23
N PRO A 28 -10.73 -16.71 14.48
CA PRO A 28 -11.46 -16.18 15.64
C PRO A 28 -11.07 -14.74 15.98
N ASN A 29 -9.93 -14.27 15.49
CA ASN A 29 -9.46 -12.89 15.68
C ASN A 29 -9.95 -11.95 14.56
N GLY A 30 -10.64 -12.46 13.54
CA GLY A 30 -11.14 -11.68 12.41
C GLY A 30 -10.06 -11.15 11.47
N TYR A 31 -8.81 -11.64 11.57
CA TYR A 31 -7.75 -11.26 10.64
C TYR A 31 -7.90 -12.00 9.32
N VAL A 32 -7.82 -11.22 8.24
CA VAL A 32 -7.78 -11.71 6.85
C VAL A 32 -6.49 -11.27 6.18
N SER A 33 -6.03 -12.07 5.22
CA SER A 33 -4.83 -11.77 4.44
C SER A 33 -4.96 -10.39 3.80
N HIS A 34 -3.95 -9.55 3.95
CA HIS A 34 -3.96 -8.17 3.43
C HIS A 34 -2.57 -7.61 3.23
N GLU A 35 -2.50 -6.53 2.48
CA GLU A 35 -1.30 -5.74 2.29
C GLU A 35 -1.55 -4.29 2.71
N CYS A 36 -0.51 -3.67 3.24
CA CYS A 36 -0.49 -2.28 3.64
C CYS A 36 0.69 -1.55 3.01
N VAL A 37 0.38 -0.51 2.24
CA VAL A 37 1.37 0.52 1.88
C VAL A 37 1.39 1.52 3.01
N CYS A 38 2.47 1.50 3.77
CA CYS A 38 2.69 2.34 4.93
C CYS A 38 3.46 3.58 4.49
N LEU A 39 2.87 4.75 4.73
CA LEU A 39 3.42 6.05 4.39
C LEU A 39 3.75 6.81 5.67
N VAL A 40 4.84 7.58 5.66
CA VAL A 40 5.10 8.58 6.72
C VAL A 40 5.61 9.88 6.13
N ASN A 41 5.00 10.98 6.56
CA ASN A 41 5.43 12.34 6.29
C ASN A 41 6.05 12.93 7.56
N THR A 42 7.36 13.10 7.57
CA THR A 42 8.09 13.71 8.70
C THR A 42 8.15 15.24 8.61
N GLY A 43 7.66 15.82 7.52
CA GLY A 43 7.63 17.25 7.25
C GLY A 43 6.61 18.01 8.07
N SER A 44 6.69 19.34 8.00
CA SER A 44 5.78 20.27 8.69
C SER A 44 4.54 20.67 7.89
N THR A 45 4.42 20.22 6.64
CA THR A 45 3.29 20.49 5.74
C THR A 45 2.59 19.19 5.39
N ALA A 46 1.27 19.23 5.23
CA ALA A 46 0.53 18.12 4.63
C ALA A 46 0.92 17.99 3.15
N THR A 47 0.80 16.78 2.60
CA THR A 47 1.14 16.53 1.20
C THR A 47 0.07 15.68 0.53
N GLY A 48 -0.23 15.98 -0.74
CA GLY A 48 -0.97 15.08 -1.61
C GLY A 48 -0.10 13.89 -2.03
N VAL A 49 -0.68 12.70 -1.94
CA VAL A 49 -0.08 11.44 -2.42
C VAL A 49 -0.96 10.89 -3.54
N VAL A 50 -0.31 10.39 -4.58
CA VAL A 50 -0.95 9.67 -5.70
C VAL A 50 -0.41 8.24 -5.71
N LEU A 51 -1.32 7.28 -5.75
CA LEU A 51 -0.99 5.86 -5.85
C LEU A 51 -1.35 5.35 -7.24
N THR A 52 -0.38 4.85 -7.99
CA THR A 52 -0.60 4.18 -9.28
C THR A 52 -0.40 2.68 -9.10
N VAL A 53 -1.38 1.89 -9.52
CA VAL A 53 -1.36 0.41 -9.48
C VAL A 53 -1.15 -0.11 -10.89
N PHE A 54 -0.10 -0.89 -11.09
CA PHE A 54 0.22 -1.56 -12.36
C PHE A 54 -0.21 -3.02 -12.29
N PHE A 55 -0.65 -3.55 -13.42
CA PHE A 55 -1.08 -4.94 -13.57
C PHE A 55 -0.32 -5.59 -14.73
N GLU A 56 -0.31 -6.91 -14.78
CA GLU A 56 0.39 -7.65 -15.85
C GLU A 56 -0.32 -7.57 -17.21
N ASP A 57 -1.64 -7.39 -17.21
CA ASP A 57 -2.51 -7.62 -18.37
C ASP A 57 -3.50 -6.46 -18.68
N LYS A 58 -3.43 -5.35 -17.95
CA LYS A 58 -4.32 -4.19 -18.13
C LYS A 58 -3.65 -2.87 -17.76
N GLU A 59 -4.27 -1.79 -18.23
CA GLU A 59 -3.80 -0.43 -17.99
C GLU A 59 -3.70 -0.09 -16.49
N PRO A 60 -2.71 0.72 -16.08
CA PRO A 60 -2.57 1.13 -14.69
C PRO A 60 -3.76 1.93 -14.18
N VAL A 61 -4.10 1.74 -12.91
CA VAL A 61 -5.15 2.50 -12.22
C VAL A 61 -4.52 3.52 -11.28
N THR A 62 -4.92 4.79 -11.40
CA THR A 62 -4.42 5.88 -10.55
C THR A 62 -5.46 6.27 -9.50
N ILE A 63 -5.04 6.32 -8.24
CA ILE A 63 -5.82 6.78 -7.09
C ILE A 63 -5.24 8.12 -6.62
N PRO A 64 -5.89 9.24 -6.97
CA PRO A 64 -5.44 10.57 -6.58
C PRO A 64 -5.88 10.91 -5.15
N ASP A 65 -5.50 12.11 -4.70
CA ASP A 65 -6.07 12.81 -3.54
C ASP A 65 -5.91 12.08 -2.19
N ILE A 66 -4.88 11.25 -2.04
CA ILE A 66 -4.55 10.66 -0.73
C ILE A 66 -3.83 11.71 0.10
N VAL A 67 -4.56 12.33 1.04
CA VAL A 67 -3.96 13.31 1.96
C VAL A 67 -3.09 12.62 3.02
N LEU A 68 -1.84 13.03 3.12
CA LEU A 68 -0.93 12.65 4.21
C LEU A 68 -0.53 13.88 5.02
N ALA A 69 -1.13 14.01 6.20
CA ALA A 69 -0.93 15.16 7.08
C ALA A 69 0.53 15.30 7.56
N ALA A 70 0.91 16.52 7.91
CA ALA A 70 2.22 16.82 8.49
C ALA A 70 2.48 15.99 9.76
N ARG A 71 3.69 15.44 9.90
CA ARG A 71 4.11 14.65 11.06
C ARG A 71 3.14 13.50 11.38
N ARG A 72 2.66 12.80 10.35
CA ARG A 72 1.75 11.65 10.48
C ARG A 72 2.18 10.50 9.57
N CYS A 73 1.76 9.31 9.96
CA CYS A 73 1.75 8.13 9.11
C CYS A 73 0.34 7.84 8.61
N ARG A 74 0.24 7.07 7.52
CA ARG A 74 -1.00 6.54 6.99
C ARG A 74 -0.75 5.14 6.42
N HIS A 75 -1.52 4.17 6.87
CA HIS A 75 -1.43 2.79 6.41
C HIS A 75 -2.60 2.55 5.48
N LEU A 76 -2.32 2.40 4.19
CA LEU A 76 -3.35 2.18 3.17
C LEU A 76 -3.54 0.69 3.00
N ARG A 77 -4.74 0.20 3.30
CA ARG A 77 -5.14 -1.19 3.04
C ARG A 77 -5.38 -1.39 1.56
N MET A 78 -4.60 -2.27 0.94
CA MET A 78 -4.68 -2.52 -0.50
C MET A 78 -5.97 -3.26 -0.88
N ASP A 79 -6.51 -4.08 0.02
CA ASP A 79 -7.80 -4.77 -0.15
C ASP A 79 -9.02 -3.86 0.06
N GLU A 80 -8.82 -2.64 0.59
CA GLU A 80 -9.88 -1.65 0.76
C GLU A 80 -9.86 -0.56 -0.33
N LEU A 81 -8.88 -0.61 -1.23
CA LEU A 81 -8.69 0.38 -2.28
C LEU A 81 -9.82 0.30 -3.31
N LYS A 82 -10.54 1.41 -3.49
CA LYS A 82 -11.69 1.49 -4.40
C LYS A 82 -11.61 2.71 -5.30
N GLN A 83 -12.05 2.55 -6.55
CA GLN A 83 -12.26 3.64 -7.51
C GLN A 83 -13.69 3.52 -8.06
N GLY A 84 -14.47 4.61 -7.98
CA GLY A 84 -15.87 4.59 -8.42
C GLY A 84 -16.73 3.52 -7.72
N GLY A 85 -16.40 3.16 -6.47
CA GLY A 85 -17.09 2.11 -5.71
C GLY A 85 -16.62 0.68 -6.00
N THR A 86 -15.77 0.47 -7.00
CA THR A 86 -15.23 -0.84 -7.40
C THR A 86 -13.86 -1.07 -6.79
N ALA A 87 -13.56 -2.30 -6.35
CA ALA A 87 -12.24 -2.66 -5.85
C ALA A 87 -11.19 -2.53 -6.97
N VAL A 88 -10.06 -1.90 -6.65
CA VAL A 88 -8.96 -1.69 -7.61
C VAL A 88 -8.12 -2.95 -7.74
N ILE A 89 -7.84 -3.59 -6.60
CA ILE A 89 -7.00 -4.79 -6.50
C ILE A 89 -7.90 -5.99 -6.30
N GLU A 90 -7.75 -6.98 -7.19
CA GLU A 90 -8.41 -8.27 -7.07
C GLU A 90 -7.52 -9.24 -6.29
N ARG A 91 -8.11 -10.03 -5.39
CA ARG A 91 -7.37 -11.05 -4.65
C ARG A 91 -6.92 -12.17 -5.57
N GLY A 92 -5.67 -12.60 -5.44
CA GLY A 92 -5.04 -13.62 -6.26
C GLY A 92 -4.48 -13.10 -7.57
N VAL A 93 -4.43 -11.78 -7.77
CA VAL A 93 -3.86 -11.14 -8.96
C VAL A 93 -2.61 -10.35 -8.55
N PRO A 94 -1.46 -10.57 -9.22
CA PRO A 94 -0.25 -9.81 -8.95
C PRO A 94 -0.39 -8.36 -9.45
N TYR A 95 0.26 -7.44 -8.75
CA TYR A 95 0.30 -6.03 -9.10
C TYR A 95 1.58 -5.38 -8.59
N ALA A 96 1.88 -4.19 -9.07
CA ALA A 96 2.96 -3.34 -8.56
C ALA A 96 2.42 -1.94 -8.27
N LEU A 97 3.17 -1.16 -7.50
CA LEU A 97 2.77 0.18 -7.09
C LEU A 97 3.84 1.22 -7.42
N MET A 98 3.39 2.39 -7.83
CA MET A 98 4.17 3.62 -7.75
C MET A 98 3.45 4.61 -6.83
N VAL A 99 4.18 5.17 -5.87
CA VAL A 99 3.69 6.19 -4.94
C VAL A 99 4.43 7.48 -5.24
N THR A 100 3.69 8.53 -5.60
CA THR A 100 4.24 9.87 -5.77
C THR A 100 3.64 10.84 -4.76
N SER A 101 4.40 11.85 -4.37
CA SER A 101 3.97 12.86 -3.40
C SER A 101 4.56 14.23 -3.70
N GLU A 102 3.85 15.28 -3.29
CA GLU A 102 4.31 16.66 -3.47
C GLU A 102 5.48 17.00 -2.55
N GLU A 103 5.56 16.37 -1.37
CA GLU A 103 6.66 16.50 -0.41
C GLU A 103 7.38 15.17 -0.17
N PRO A 104 8.65 15.18 0.27
CA PRO A 104 9.35 13.95 0.62
C PRO A 104 8.63 13.13 1.69
N ILE A 105 8.37 11.86 1.40
CA ILE A 105 7.80 10.87 2.32
C ILE A 105 8.64 9.60 2.32
N VAL A 106 8.42 8.72 3.29
CA VAL A 106 8.97 7.36 3.30
C VAL A 106 7.85 6.35 3.07
N VAL A 107 8.13 5.33 2.27
CA VAL A 107 7.18 4.29 1.87
C VAL A 107 7.71 2.90 2.18
N GLN A 108 6.87 2.09 2.81
CA GLN A 108 7.12 0.68 3.09
C GLN A 108 5.91 -0.14 2.64
N MET A 109 6.15 -1.33 2.10
CA MET A 109 5.11 -2.32 1.85
C MET A 109 5.17 -3.41 2.92
N SER A 110 4.01 -3.87 3.37
CA SER A 110 3.89 -5.02 4.27
C SER A 110 2.74 -5.91 3.81
N ARG A 111 2.92 -7.23 4.00
CA ARG A 111 1.91 -8.26 3.73
C ARG A 111 1.75 -9.12 4.98
N LEU A 112 0.49 -9.31 5.37
CA LEU A 112 0.08 -10.37 6.28
C LEU A 112 -0.63 -11.44 5.45
N ASP A 113 -0.10 -12.66 5.46
CA ASP A 113 -0.74 -13.83 4.89
C ASP A 113 -1.28 -14.71 6.03
N THR A 114 -2.60 -14.91 6.04
CA THR A 114 -3.32 -15.74 7.02
C THR A 114 -3.88 -17.01 6.41
N THR A 115 -3.49 -17.38 5.18
CA THR A 115 -3.98 -18.58 4.49
C THR A 115 -3.44 -19.89 5.08
N GLN A 116 -2.53 -19.81 6.05
CA GLN A 116 -1.94 -20.95 6.77
C GLN A 116 -1.93 -20.72 8.29
N PRO A 117 -1.93 -21.79 9.12
CA PRO A 117 -2.03 -21.68 10.58
C PRO A 117 -0.94 -20.83 11.25
N ASN A 118 0.29 -20.90 10.74
CA ASN A 118 1.42 -20.17 11.33
C ASN A 118 1.44 -18.68 10.97
N MET A 119 0.56 -18.24 10.05
CA MET A 119 0.60 -16.95 9.38
C MET A 119 1.98 -16.65 8.75
N ALA A 120 2.08 -15.67 7.87
CA ALA A 120 3.37 -15.17 7.42
C ALA A 120 3.32 -13.66 7.31
N PHE A 121 4.46 -13.04 7.65
CA PHE A 121 4.64 -11.60 7.52
C PHE A 121 5.84 -11.33 6.63
N LEU A 122 5.64 -10.44 5.65
CA LEU A 122 6.69 -9.92 4.78
C LEU A 122 6.64 -8.39 4.84
N SER A 123 7.82 -7.76 4.83
CA SER A 123 7.89 -6.32 4.58
C SER A 123 9.19 -5.93 3.89
N ALA A 124 9.10 -4.93 3.02
CA ALA A 124 10.21 -4.32 2.33
C ALA A 124 10.01 -2.81 2.21
N MET A 125 11.11 -2.06 2.23
CA MET A 125 11.08 -0.64 1.86
C MET A 125 10.77 -0.51 0.37
N GLY A 126 9.98 0.51 -0.01
CA GLY A 126 9.85 0.85 -1.42
C GLY A 126 11.20 1.25 -2.00
N TYR A 127 11.40 1.01 -3.30
CA TYR A 127 12.55 1.53 -4.02
C TYR A 127 12.38 3.05 -4.20
N PRO A 128 13.29 3.89 -3.69
CA PRO A 128 13.22 5.33 -3.87
C PRO A 128 13.55 5.70 -5.33
N GLY A 129 12.60 6.32 -6.01
CA GLY A 129 12.82 6.94 -7.32
C GLY A 129 13.73 8.17 -7.23
N GLN A 130 14.10 8.70 -8.41
CA GLN A 130 14.87 9.94 -8.49
C GLN A 130 14.09 11.14 -7.95
#